data_AF-A0A097EFE3-F1
#
_entry.id   AF-A0A097EFE3-F1
#
_cell.length_a   1.000
_cell.length_b   1.000
_cell.length_c   1.000
_cell.angle_alpha   90.00
_cell.angle_beta   90.00
_cell.angle_gamma   90.00
#
_symmetry.space_group_name_H-M   'P 1'
#
loop_
_entity.id
_entity.type
_entity.pdbx_description
1 polymer ?
#
loop_
_entity_poly.entity_id
_entity_poly.type
_entity_poly.pdbx_seq_one_letter_code
_entity_poly.pdbx_strand_id
1 'polypeptide(L)'
;MASLYPEKSDMADPVCEVGALLGISETAAVDDARLHPEQELERTKVVSLRERMEAWRQAHPLGEPTGQVADKAFYDSLNDEEDD
;
A
#
# COMPACT_ATOMS: atom_id res chain seq x y z
N MET A 1 19.53 29.40 -6.74
CA MET A 1 19.11 28.00 -6.88
C MET A 1 18.73 27.52 -5.49
N ALA A 2 17.44 27.48 -5.16
CA ALA A 2 17.01 27.00 -3.85
C ALA A 2 17.22 25.48 -3.75
N SER A 3 17.76 25.01 -2.62
CA SER A 3 17.88 23.59 -2.32
C SER A 3 16.49 22.96 -2.26
N LEU A 4 16.32 21.78 -2.86
CA LEU A 4 15.06 21.03 -2.86
C LEU A 4 14.68 20.50 -1.46
N TYR A 5 15.63 20.52 -0.52
CA TYR A 5 15.44 20.05 0.85
C TYR A 5 15.80 21.18 1.81
N PRO A 6 14.84 21.68 2.61
CA PRO A 6 15.14 22.63 3.68
C PRO A 6 16.02 21.97 4.74
N GLU A 7 16.96 22.73 5.29
CA GLU A 7 17.76 22.24 6.43
C GLU A 7 16.87 22.19 7.69
N LYS A 8 17.21 21.34 8.67
CA LYS A 8 16.36 21.15 9.87
C LYS A 8 16.08 22.45 10.64
N SER A 9 16.91 23.48 10.48
CA SER A 9 16.70 24.82 11.06
C SER A 9 15.48 25.54 10.48
N ASP A 10 15.09 25.23 9.25
CA ASP A 10 14.07 25.97 8.50
C ASP A 10 12.63 25.47 8.79
N MET A 11 12.51 24.38 9.57
CA MET A 11 11.24 23.73 9.89
C MET A 11 10.63 24.22 11.22
N ALA A 12 11.40 24.93 12.04
CA ALA A 12 10.92 25.43 13.33
C ALA A 12 9.89 26.56 13.15
N ASP A 13 10.16 27.51 12.25
CA ASP A 13 9.30 28.67 11.99
C ASP A 13 7.88 28.30 11.51
N PRO A 14 7.68 27.44 10.49
CA PRO A 14 6.34 27.14 9.98
C PRO A 14 5.50 26.30 10.94
N VAL A 15 6.10 25.39 11.72
CA VAL A 15 5.37 24.57 12.71
C VAL A 15 4.88 25.44 13.86
N CYS A 16 5.70 26.39 14.31
CA CYS A 16 5.31 27.38 15.32
C CYS A 16 4.19 28.29 14.83
N GLU A 17 4.23 28.75 13.59
CA GLU A 17 3.18 29.58 13.00
C GLU A 17 1.83 28.83 12.94
N VAL A 18 1.85 27.58 12.49
CA VAL A 18 0.67 26.71 12.49
C VAL A 18 0.16 26.47 13.91
N GLY A 19 1.04 26.20 14.87
CA GLY A 19 0.69 26.05 16.29
C GLY A 19 0.02 27.29 16.87
N ALA A 20 0.54 28.48 16.56
CA ALA A 20 -0.04 29.75 16.97
C ALA A 20 -1.44 29.99 16.37
N LEU A 21 -1.64 29.65 15.10
CA LEU A 21 -2.96 29.72 14.43
C LEU A 21 -3.97 28.71 15.01
N LEU A 22 -3.48 27.56 15.46
CA LEU A 22 -4.28 26.52 16.11
C LEU A 22 -4.47 26.76 17.63
N GLY A 23 -3.79 27.75 18.22
CA GLY A 23 -3.85 28.05 19.65
C GLY A 23 -3.22 27.00 20.55
N ILE A 24 -2.29 26.19 20.02
CA ILE A 24 -1.60 25.11 20.74
C ILE A 24 -0.14 25.49 21.01
N SER A 25 0.49 24.81 21.97
CA SER A 25 1.91 25.05 22.26
C SER A 25 2.80 24.59 21.11
N GLU A 26 3.97 25.19 20.96
CA GLU A 26 5.00 24.80 19.98
C GLU A 26 5.31 23.30 20.05
N THR A 27 5.44 22.75 21.27
CA THR A 27 5.65 21.31 21.49
C THR A 27 4.49 20.47 20.95
N ALA A 28 3.25 20.91 21.17
CA ALA A 28 2.06 20.21 20.68
C ALA A 28 1.96 20.31 19.15
N ALA A 29 2.35 21.43 18.55
CA ALA A 29 2.39 21.61 17.10
C ALA A 29 3.46 20.72 16.45
N VAL A 30 4.63 20.54 17.08
CA VAL A 30 5.68 19.62 16.62
C VAL A 30 5.23 18.17 16.72
N ASP A 31 4.60 17.79 17.85
CA ASP A 31 4.08 16.42 18.03
C ASP A 31 2.96 16.10 17.03
N ASP A 32 2.06 17.04 16.79
CA ASP A 32 0.98 16.95 15.80
C ASP A 32 1.54 16.81 14.37
N ALA A 33 2.49 17.67 14.00
CA ALA A 33 3.18 17.61 12.72
C ALA A 33 3.98 16.31 12.52
N ARG A 34 4.36 15.62 13.60
CA ARG A 34 5.04 14.31 13.55
C ARG A 34 4.04 13.16 13.37
N LEU A 35 2.87 13.24 14.00
CA LEU A 35 1.85 12.19 14.00
C LEU A 35 1.03 12.16 12.71
N HIS A 36 0.71 13.32 12.14
CA HIS A 36 -0.11 13.41 10.93
C HIS A 36 0.48 12.68 9.71
N PRO A 37 1.78 12.85 9.39
CA PRO A 37 2.40 12.12 8.29
C PRO A 37 2.41 10.61 8.51
N GLU A 38 2.68 10.13 9.74
CA GLU A 38 2.67 8.71 10.07
C GLU A 38 1.29 8.09 9.85
N GLN A 39 0.23 8.79 10.29
CA GLN A 39 -1.16 8.36 10.11
C GLN A 39 -1.61 8.37 8.65
N GLU A 40 -1.23 9.39 7.88
CA GLU A 40 -1.54 9.46 6.45
C GLU A 40 -0.75 8.41 5.65
N LEU A 41 0.52 8.15 5.98
CA LEU A 41 1.30 7.05 5.41
C LEU A 41 0.70 5.67 5.72
N GLU A 42 0.17 5.49 6.94
CA GLU A 42 -0.52 4.25 7.31
C GLU A 42 -1.86 4.09 6.56
N ARG A 43 -2.62 5.16 6.35
CA ARG A 43 -3.84 5.17 5.52
C ARG A 43 -3.57 4.87 4.04
N THR A 44 -2.39 5.26 3.56
CA THR A 44 -1.98 5.07 2.16
C THR A 44 -1.17 3.79 1.95
N LYS A 45 -1.00 2.94 2.98
CA LYS A 45 -0.44 1.59 2.80
C LYS A 45 -1.42 0.75 1.99
N VAL A 46 -1.33 0.89 0.68
CA VAL A 46 -1.96 0.00 -0.28
C VAL A 46 -1.27 -1.36 -0.13
N VAL A 47 -2.02 -2.34 0.38
CA VAL A 47 -1.56 -3.74 0.42
C VAL A 47 -1.12 -4.12 -0.99
N SER A 48 0.12 -4.60 -1.12
CA SER A 48 0.68 -4.91 -2.43
C SER A 48 -0.17 -5.98 -3.12
N LEU A 49 -0.19 -5.98 -4.46
CA LEU A 49 -0.90 -7.00 -5.22
C LEU A 49 -0.46 -8.41 -4.81
N ARG A 50 0.84 -8.58 -4.47
CA ARG A 50 1.40 -9.84 -4.00
C ARG A 50 0.76 -10.30 -2.68
N GLU A 51 0.69 -9.43 -1.68
CA GLU A 51 0.07 -9.74 -0.38
C GLU A 51 -1.42 -10.03 -0.54
N ARG A 52 -2.10 -9.32 -1.43
CA ARG A 52 -3.52 -9.59 -1.75
C ARG A 52 -3.70 -10.98 -2.37
N MET A 53 -2.84 -11.36 -3.31
CA MET A 53 -2.89 -12.67 -3.95
C MET A 53 -2.52 -13.80 -2.99
N GLU A 54 -1.58 -13.56 -2.08
CA GLU A 54 -1.21 -14.51 -1.02
C GLU A 54 -2.39 -14.75 -0.07
N ALA A 55 -3.01 -13.68 0.44
CA ALA A 55 -4.19 -13.78 1.29
C ALA A 55 -5.35 -14.51 0.59
N TRP A 56 -5.56 -14.24 -0.70
CA TRP A 56 -6.56 -14.93 -1.50
C TRP A 56 -6.26 -16.42 -1.67
N ARG A 57 -5.01 -16.79 -1.97
CA ARG A 57 -4.56 -18.19 -2.07
C ARG A 57 -4.71 -18.95 -0.74
N GLN A 58 -4.47 -18.28 0.39
CA GLN A 58 -4.64 -18.88 1.72
C GLN A 58 -6.12 -19.10 2.05
N ALA A 59 -7.00 -18.16 1.67
CA ALA A 59 -8.45 -18.30 1.82
C ALA A 59 -9.05 -19.34 0.85
N HIS A 60 -8.42 -19.53 -0.31
CA HIS A 60 -8.87 -20.43 -1.37
C HIS A 60 -7.73 -21.36 -1.80
N PRO A 61 -7.38 -22.36 -0.97
CA PRO A 61 -6.33 -23.31 -1.32
C PRO A 61 -6.73 -24.09 -2.58
N LEU A 62 -5.75 -24.33 -3.45
CA LEU A 62 -5.94 -25.28 -4.54
C LEU A 62 -6.17 -26.67 -3.92
N GLY A 63 -7.15 -27.40 -4.46
CA GLY A 63 -7.44 -28.77 -4.05
C GLY A 63 -6.29 -29.73 -4.34
N GLU A 64 -6.56 -31.03 -4.22
CA GLU A 64 -5.56 -32.05 -4.54
C GLU A 64 -5.08 -31.91 -6.00
N PRO A 65 -3.76 -32.03 -6.24
CA PRO A 65 -3.23 -32.01 -7.60
C PRO A 65 -3.89 -33.11 -8.43
N THR A 66 -4.44 -32.73 -9.59
CA THR A 66 -5.16 -33.68 -10.46
C THR A 66 -4.23 -34.71 -11.10
N GLY A 67 -2.91 -34.49 -11.06
CA GLY A 67 -1.91 -35.35 -11.72
C GLY A 67 -1.95 -35.31 -13.25
N GLN A 68 -2.86 -34.52 -13.82
CA GLN A 68 -3.00 -34.37 -15.27
C GLN A 68 -1.97 -33.37 -15.78
N VAL A 69 -1.31 -33.72 -16.87
CA VAL A 69 -0.42 -32.79 -17.58
C VAL A 69 -1.32 -31.81 -18.32
N ALA A 70 -1.12 -30.51 -18.08
CA ALA A 70 -1.84 -29.46 -18.79
C ALA A 70 -1.27 -29.29 -20.22
N ASP A 71 -1.43 -30.31 -21.05
CA ASP A 71 -1.04 -30.31 -22.46
C ASP A 71 -2.17 -29.83 -23.37
N LYS A 72 -1.90 -29.75 -24.67
CA LYS A 72 -2.91 -29.30 -25.64
C LYS A 72 -4.17 -30.16 -25.60
N ALA A 73 -4.02 -31.49 -25.50
CA ALA A 73 -5.15 -32.41 -25.46
C ALA A 73 -6.01 -32.22 -24.21
N PHE A 74 -5.40 -31.86 -23.07
CA PHE A 74 -6.12 -31.47 -21.85
C PHE A 74 -6.94 -30.19 -22.04
N TYR A 75 -6.43 -29.17 -22.73
CA TYR A 75 -7.21 -27.96 -22.98
C TYR A 75 -8.26 -28.15 -24.09
N ASP A 76 -7.94 -28.94 -25.12
CA ASP A 76 -8.88 -29.31 -26.18
C ASP A 76 -10.09 -30.06 -25.59
N SER A 77 -9.91 -30.91 -24.57
CA SER A 77 -11.01 -31.60 -23.88
C SER A 77 -11.83 -30.72 -22.93
N LEU A 78 -11.30 -29.56 -22.51
CA LEU A 78 -12.06 -28.58 -21.71
C LEU A 78 -12.90 -27.64 -22.58
N ASN A 79 -12.55 -27.51 -23.86
CA ASN A 79 -13.17 -26.56 -24.77
C ASN A 79 -14.36 -27.13 -25.56
N ASP A 80 -14.64 -28.45 -25.49
CA ASP A 80 -15.74 -29.11 -26.22
C ASP A 80 -15.95 -28.51 -27.62
N GLU A 81 -14.88 -28.38 -28.42
CA GLU A 81 -15.04 -28.11 -29.85
C GLU A 81 -15.49 -29.44 -30.50
N GLU A 82 -16.80 -29.72 -30.42
CA GLU A 82 -17.48 -30.66 -31.30
C GLU A 82 -17.34 -30.11 -32.73
N ASP A 83 -16.30 -30.54 -33.45
CA ASP A 83 -16.16 -30.37 -34.89
C ASP A 83 -17.32 -31.14 -35.59
N ASP A 84 -18.38 -30.41 -35.96
CA ASP A 84 -19.45 -30.85 -36.87
C ASP A 84 -19.15 -30.40 -38.32
#